data_AF-A0A7X8UXV4-F1
#
_entry.id   AF-A0A7X8UXV4-F1
#
_cell.length_a   1.000
_cell.length_b   1.000
_cell.length_c   1.000
_cell.angle_alpha   90.00
_cell.angle_beta   90.00
_cell.angle_gamma   90.00
#
_symmetry.space_group_name_H-M   'P 1'
#
loop_
_entity.id
_entity.type
_entity.pdbx_description
1 polymer ?
#
loop_
_entity_poly.entity_id
_entity_poly.type
_entity_poly.pdbx_seq_one_letter_code
_entity_poly.pdbx_strand_id
1 'polypeptide(L)'
;MGADQKVVFVLELIVAIGPLAVYFLALGLLNSRPHPYLIGLRADFLLLSIAFFPLMVVPLAALAARGWLGSWFGGVAAMALVLWWAIQSGLGSGWVIYNIDGRHCLDAVGRACRRLGWETTEVGERIVVTSPKLEIQISTFSILRNVTLNVTISDGHELPGEVDRLGEALARELDAEALLPSPTGAGLVMVGSILLAVPMGYLAHHVEAVVEVVRRIFLA
;
A
#
# COMPACT_ATOMS: atom_id res chain seq x y z
N MET A 1 -18.77 -32.45 7.62
CA MET A 1 -18.96 -31.01 7.85
C MET A 1 -20.40 -30.65 7.58
N GLY A 2 -21.07 -30.01 8.55
CA GLY A 2 -22.41 -29.44 8.33
C GLY A 2 -22.37 -28.29 7.31
N ALA A 3 -23.52 -27.91 6.76
CA ALA A 3 -23.63 -26.80 5.80
C ALA A 3 -23.03 -25.49 6.38
N ASP A 4 -23.30 -25.21 7.65
CA ASP A 4 -22.80 -24.03 8.36
C ASP A 4 -21.26 -24.01 8.42
N GLN A 5 -20.62 -25.16 8.69
CA GLN A 5 -19.16 -25.26 8.72
C GLN A 5 -18.53 -24.99 7.34
N LYS A 6 -19.19 -25.42 6.26
CA LYS A 6 -18.69 -25.16 4.90
C LYS A 6 -18.77 -23.68 4.56
N VAL A 7 -19.86 -23.00 4.94
CA VAL A 7 -20.01 -21.56 4.72
C VAL A 7 -19.00 -20.76 5.53
N VAL A 8 -18.80 -21.08 6.81
CA VAL A 8 -17.79 -20.43 7.66
C VAL A 8 -16.40 -20.58 7.05
N PHE A 9 -16.04 -21.78 6.60
CA PHE A 9 -14.75 -22.01 5.94
C PHE A 9 -14.56 -21.17 4.67
N VAL A 10 -15.58 -21.08 3.80
CA VAL A 10 -15.52 -20.28 2.58
C VAL A 10 -15.36 -18.79 2.92
N LEU A 11 -16.06 -18.30 3.94
CA LEU A 11 -15.94 -16.90 4.39
C LEU A 11 -14.55 -16.62 4.99
N GLU A 12 -14.02 -17.52 5.83
CA GLU A 12 -12.66 -17.41 6.36
C GLU A 12 -11.62 -17.38 5.23
N LEU A 13 -11.81 -18.22 4.20
CA LEU A 13 -10.93 -18.25 3.03
C LEU A 13 -10.98 -16.94 2.24
N ILE A 14 -12.18 -16.39 2.01
CA ILE A 14 -12.37 -15.09 1.32
C ILE A 14 -11.72 -13.96 2.11
N VAL A 15 -11.91 -13.91 3.42
CA VAL A 15 -11.31 -12.88 4.28
C VAL A 15 -9.80 -13.00 4.31
N ALA A 16 -9.25 -14.21 4.39
CA ALA A 16 -7.82 -14.43 4.49
C ALA A 16 -7.10 -14.14 3.17
N ILE A 17 -7.66 -14.58 2.04
CA ILE A 17 -6.99 -14.52 0.73
C ILE A 17 -7.43 -13.31 -0.09
N GLY A 18 -8.69 -12.89 0.03
CA GLY A 18 -9.29 -11.82 -0.78
C GLY A 18 -8.50 -10.51 -0.76
N PRO A 19 -8.20 -9.93 0.41
CA PRO A 19 -7.33 -8.76 0.54
C PRO A 19 -5.99 -8.88 -0.18
N LEU A 20 -5.32 -10.02 -0.02
CA LEU A 20 -4.02 -10.28 -0.62
C LEU A 20 -4.13 -10.39 -2.15
N ALA A 21 -5.17 -11.05 -2.64
CA ALA A 21 -5.45 -11.18 -4.06
C ALA A 21 -5.70 -9.81 -4.71
N VAL A 22 -6.55 -8.98 -4.08
CA VAL A 22 -6.85 -7.61 -4.54
C VAL A 22 -5.59 -6.74 -4.50
N TYR A 23 -4.77 -6.87 -3.45
CA TYR A 23 -3.51 -6.13 -3.35
C TYR A 23 -2.54 -6.49 -4.49
N PHE A 24 -2.30 -7.78 -4.74
CA PHE A 24 -1.43 -8.20 -5.85
C PHE A 24 -1.97 -7.79 -7.21
N LEU A 25 -3.29 -7.85 -7.40
CA LEU A 25 -3.93 -7.42 -8.64
C LEU A 25 -3.78 -5.91 -8.85
N ALA A 26 -4.05 -5.09 -7.82
CA ALA A 26 -3.88 -3.65 -7.87
C ALA A 26 -2.41 -3.26 -8.13
N LEU A 27 -1.48 -3.88 -7.41
CA LEU A 27 -0.05 -3.62 -7.56
C LEU A 27 0.48 -4.09 -8.91
N GLY A 28 -0.03 -5.20 -9.44
CA GLY A 28 0.27 -5.68 -10.78
C GLY A 28 -0.25 -4.74 -11.87
N LEU A 29 -1.46 -4.20 -11.70
CA LEU A 29 -2.03 -3.19 -12.60
C LEU A 29 -1.24 -1.87 -12.57
N LEU A 30 -0.84 -1.41 -11.38
CA LEU A 30 0.01 -0.24 -11.22
C LEU A 30 1.38 -0.43 -11.91
N ASN A 31 1.99 -1.62 -11.74
CA ASN A 31 3.26 -1.97 -12.39
C ASN A 31 3.15 -2.28 -13.89
N SER A 32 1.94 -2.38 -14.43
CA SER A 32 1.69 -2.55 -15.86
C SER A 32 1.47 -1.21 -16.58
N ARG A 33 1.37 -0.09 -15.84
CA ARG A 33 1.26 1.23 -16.45
C ARG A 33 2.57 1.62 -17.14
N PRO A 34 2.52 2.32 -18.28
CA PRO A 34 3.72 2.77 -18.98
C PRO A 34 4.47 3.90 -18.26
N HIS A 35 3.83 4.57 -17.29
CA HIS A 35 4.43 5.67 -16.54
C HIS A 35 4.55 5.31 -15.06
N PRO A 36 5.64 5.70 -14.37
CA PRO A 36 5.73 5.60 -12.92
C PRO A 36 4.56 6.32 -12.25
N TYR A 37 4.06 5.75 -11.16
CA TYR A 37 2.95 6.35 -10.41
C TYR A 37 3.42 6.84 -9.04
N LEU A 38 3.31 8.14 -8.82
CA LEU A 38 3.65 8.80 -7.56
C LEU A 38 2.41 8.80 -6.63
N ILE A 39 2.57 8.25 -5.43
CA ILE A 39 1.56 8.36 -4.37
C ILE A 39 2.21 8.93 -3.10
N GLY A 40 1.47 9.77 -2.36
CA GLY A 40 1.95 10.23 -1.06
C GLY A 40 2.05 9.07 -0.07
N LEU A 41 3.08 9.07 0.79
CA LEU A 41 3.33 7.98 1.74
C LEU A 41 2.15 7.72 2.69
N ARG A 42 1.43 8.79 3.10
CA ARG A 42 0.17 8.67 3.87
C ARG A 42 -0.94 7.97 3.09
N ALA A 43 -1.10 8.31 1.81
CA ALA A 43 -2.15 7.74 0.98
C ALA A 43 -1.88 6.26 0.70
N ASP A 44 -0.62 5.89 0.43
CA ASP A 44 -0.22 4.48 0.32
C ASP A 44 -0.48 3.71 1.62
N PHE A 45 -0.02 4.23 2.75
CA PHE A 45 -0.25 3.60 4.05
C PHE A 45 -1.74 3.40 4.38
N LEU A 46 -2.58 4.41 4.09
CA LEU A 46 -4.03 4.30 4.27
C LEU A 46 -4.64 3.25 3.34
N LEU A 47 -4.22 3.21 2.08
CA LEU A 47 -4.72 2.24 1.10
C LEU A 47 -4.34 0.81 1.50
N LEU A 48 -3.10 0.58 1.94
CA LEU A 48 -2.66 -0.69 2.51
C LEU A 48 -3.46 -1.03 3.78
N SER A 49 -3.60 -0.09 4.70
CA SER A 49 -4.34 -0.30 5.95
C SER A 49 -5.78 -0.73 5.67
N ILE A 50 -6.48 -0.06 4.74
CA ILE A 50 -7.85 -0.41 4.33
C ILE A 50 -7.89 -1.80 3.69
N ALA A 51 -6.95 -2.10 2.79
CA ALA A 51 -6.89 -3.40 2.12
C ALA A 51 -6.69 -4.53 3.14
N PHE A 52 -5.78 -4.38 4.08
CA PHE A 52 -5.43 -5.41 5.08
C PHE A 52 -6.30 -5.38 6.34
N PHE A 53 -7.19 -4.40 6.50
CA PHE A 53 -8.07 -4.28 7.66
C PHE A 53 -8.88 -5.55 7.97
N PRO A 54 -9.51 -6.24 6.99
CA PRO A 54 -10.28 -7.45 7.26
C PRO A 54 -9.43 -8.56 7.90
N LEU A 55 -8.17 -8.68 7.48
CA LEU A 55 -7.22 -9.65 8.00
C LEU A 55 -6.88 -9.40 9.48
N MET A 56 -6.94 -8.13 9.92
CA MET A 56 -6.73 -7.76 11.33
C MET A 56 -8.01 -7.91 12.17
N VAL A 57 -9.17 -7.56 11.61
CA VAL A 57 -10.45 -7.55 12.36
C VAL A 57 -11.00 -8.94 12.62
N VAL A 58 -10.92 -9.85 11.65
CA VAL A 58 -11.52 -11.18 11.80
C VAL A 58 -10.94 -12.02 12.93
N PRO A 59 -9.61 -12.12 13.15
CA PRO A 59 -9.08 -12.84 14.31
C PRO A 59 -9.50 -12.18 15.64
N LEU A 60 -9.61 -10.85 15.69
CA LEU A 60 -10.13 -10.14 16.85
C LEU A 60 -11.61 -10.50 17.10
N ALA A 61 -12.44 -10.48 16.06
CA ALA A 61 -13.86 -10.85 16.16
C ALA A 61 -14.03 -12.31 16.64
N ALA A 62 -13.18 -13.22 16.16
CA ALA A 62 -13.16 -14.61 16.63
C ALA A 62 -12.79 -14.74 18.12
N LEU A 63 -11.89 -13.89 18.63
CA LEU A 63 -11.58 -13.81 20.07
C LEU A 63 -12.78 -13.30 20.87
N ALA A 64 -13.48 -12.27 20.38
CA ALA A 64 -14.68 -11.75 21.03
C ALA A 64 -15.79 -12.80 21.13
N ALA A 65 -16.01 -13.57 20.05
CA ALA A 65 -17.00 -14.65 20.00
C ALA A 65 -16.71 -15.77 21.01
N ARG A 66 -15.46 -15.94 21.46
CA ARG A 66 -15.04 -16.88 22.50
C ARG A 66 -15.18 -16.31 23.93
N GLY A 67 -15.82 -15.15 24.09
CA GLY A 67 -16.08 -14.51 25.38
C GLY A 67 -14.91 -13.64 25.88
N TRP A 68 -13.85 -13.46 25.10
CA TRP A 68 -12.69 -12.66 25.49
C TRP A 68 -12.85 -11.19 25.08
N LEU A 69 -13.92 -10.56 25.57
CA LEU A 69 -14.27 -9.18 25.24
C LEU A 69 -13.14 -8.20 25.61
N GLY A 70 -12.44 -8.43 26.73
CA GLY A 70 -11.30 -7.60 27.12
C GLY A 70 -10.15 -7.63 26.11
N SER A 71 -9.84 -8.81 25.54
CA SER A 71 -8.83 -8.96 24.49
C SER A 71 -9.26 -8.32 23.18
N TRP A 72 -10.56 -8.33 22.86
CA TRP A 72 -11.09 -7.64 21.70
C TRP A 72 -10.95 -6.13 21.81
N PHE A 73 -11.45 -5.52 22.90
CA PHE A 73 -11.30 -4.08 23.13
C PHE A 73 -9.83 -3.66 23.19
N GLY A 74 -8.99 -4.44 23.87
CA GLY A 74 -7.55 -4.20 23.92
C GLY A 74 -6.89 -4.27 22.55
N GLY A 75 -7.24 -5.26 21.72
CA GLY A 75 -6.71 -5.42 20.38
C GLY A 75 -7.15 -4.32 19.42
N VAL A 76 -8.43 -3.94 19.43
CA VAL A 76 -8.95 -2.82 18.63
C VAL A 76 -8.32 -1.49 19.06
N ALA A 77 -8.20 -1.24 20.37
CA ALA A 77 -7.57 -0.04 20.89
C ALA A 77 -6.07 0.04 20.53
N ALA A 78 -5.35 -1.08 20.65
CA ALA A 78 -3.95 -1.15 20.25
C ALA A 78 -3.78 -0.90 18.75
N MET A 79 -4.63 -1.49 17.91
CA MET A 79 -4.61 -1.28 16.46
C MET A 79 -4.88 0.20 16.11
N ALA A 80 -5.90 0.81 16.72
CA ALA A 80 -6.22 2.21 16.52
C ALA A 80 -5.07 3.13 16.96
N LEU A 81 -4.42 2.81 18.10
CA LEU A 81 -3.28 3.55 18.60
C LEU A 81 -2.07 3.45 17.66
N VAL A 82 -1.79 2.26 17.14
CA VAL A 82 -0.71 2.05 16.15
C VAL A 82 -0.99 2.81 14.87
N LEU A 83 -2.21 2.75 14.34
CA LEU A 83 -2.60 3.50 13.14
C LEU A 83 -2.46 5.00 13.36
N TRP A 84 -2.95 5.49 14.50
CA TRP A 84 -2.83 6.90 14.89
C TRP A 84 -1.38 7.33 15.00
N TRP A 85 -0.55 6.54 15.70
CA TRP A 85 0.86 6.84 15.87
C TRP A 85 1.60 6.84 14.53
N ALA A 86 1.35 5.85 13.66
CA ALA A 86 1.95 5.78 12.33
C ALA A 86 1.58 6.99 11.47
N ILE A 87 0.32 7.44 11.49
CA ILE A 87 -0.13 8.63 10.74
C ILE A 87 0.58 9.90 11.26
N GLN A 88 0.79 10.01 12.57
CA GLN A 88 1.39 11.17 13.22
C GLN A 88 2.93 11.20 13.16
N SER A 89 3.60 10.04 13.18
CA SER A 89 5.06 9.92 13.36
C SER A 89 5.90 10.28 12.13
N GLY A 90 5.39 11.12 11.22
CA GLY A 90 6.21 11.61 10.11
C GLY A 90 6.14 10.80 8.83
N LEU A 91 5.03 10.09 8.54
CA LEU A 91 4.71 9.68 7.15
C LEU A 91 4.42 10.88 6.22
N GLY A 92 4.68 12.12 6.67
CA GLY A 92 4.12 13.35 6.12
C GLY A 92 4.86 13.97 4.94
N SER A 93 6.16 13.71 4.79
CA SER A 93 7.00 14.38 3.80
C SER A 93 7.68 13.35 2.90
N GLY A 94 6.89 12.50 2.23
CA GLY A 94 7.44 11.44 1.42
C GLY A 94 6.45 10.88 0.41
N TRP A 95 7.00 10.17 -0.57
CA TRP A 95 6.22 9.54 -1.64
C TRP A 95 6.68 8.12 -1.87
N VAL A 96 5.75 7.29 -2.33
CA VAL A 96 6.06 5.97 -2.89
C VAL A 96 5.88 6.09 -4.39
N ILE A 97 6.89 5.67 -5.14
CA ILE A 97 6.86 5.64 -6.59
C ILE A 97 6.84 4.19 -7.02
N TYR A 98 5.81 3.81 -7.77
CA TYR A 98 5.69 2.48 -8.36
C TYR A 98 6.24 2.44 -9.78
N ASN A 99 6.64 1.24 -10.19
CA ASN A 99 7.17 0.95 -11.52
C ASN A 99 8.45 1.73 -11.85
N ILE A 100 9.34 1.92 -10.87
CA ILE A 100 10.62 2.58 -11.10
C ILE A 100 11.75 1.85 -10.37
N ASP A 101 12.95 1.91 -10.94
CA ASP A 101 14.17 1.38 -10.32
C ASP A 101 14.86 2.48 -9.52
N GLY A 102 15.61 2.10 -8.47
CA GLY A 102 16.27 3.06 -7.57
C GLY A 102 17.14 4.11 -8.27
N ARG A 103 17.93 3.69 -9.26
CA ARG A 103 18.80 4.60 -10.03
C ARG A 103 18.01 5.59 -10.87
N HIS A 104 16.99 5.11 -11.60
CA HIS A 104 16.12 5.99 -12.38
C HIS A 104 15.36 6.98 -11.49
N CYS A 105 14.92 6.53 -10.31
CA CYS A 105 14.29 7.41 -9.33
C CYS A 105 15.25 8.49 -8.82
N LEU A 106 16.48 8.12 -8.48
CA LEU A 106 17.52 9.05 -8.05
C LEU A 106 17.82 10.10 -9.15
N ASP A 107 17.95 9.68 -10.40
CA ASP A 107 18.14 10.58 -11.55
C ASP A 107 16.94 11.52 -11.73
N ALA A 108 15.71 11.02 -11.60
CA ALA A 108 14.48 11.79 -11.70
C ALA A 108 14.37 12.83 -10.58
N VAL A 109 14.70 12.47 -9.34
CA VAL A 109 14.75 13.40 -8.20
C VAL A 109 15.83 14.47 -8.45
N GLY A 110 17.01 14.08 -8.92
CA GLY A 110 18.07 15.03 -9.28
C GLY A 110 17.65 16.03 -10.35
N ARG A 111 16.93 15.58 -11.40
CA ARG A 111 16.36 16.47 -12.43
C ARG A 111 15.27 17.39 -11.86
N ALA A 112 14.39 16.87 -11.01
CA ALA A 112 13.35 17.65 -10.35
C ALA A 112 13.96 18.78 -9.51
N CYS A 113 14.97 18.48 -8.68
CA CYS A 113 15.69 19.47 -7.89
C CYS A 113 16.37 20.53 -8.78
N ARG A 114 17.04 20.12 -9.86
CA ARG A 114 17.66 21.06 -10.82
C ARG A 114 16.64 21.99 -11.49
N ARG A 115 15.44 21.49 -11.82
CA ARG A 115 14.36 22.31 -12.38
C ARG A 115 13.83 23.35 -11.40
N LEU A 116 13.90 23.06 -10.11
CA LEU A 116 13.57 24.01 -9.04
C LEU A 116 14.72 24.99 -8.75
N GLY A 117 15.87 24.85 -9.42
CA GLY A 117 17.06 25.68 -9.20
C GLY A 117 17.82 25.31 -7.93
N TRP A 118 17.62 24.11 -7.40
CA TRP A 118 18.27 23.68 -6.18
C TRP A 118 19.60 22.99 -6.45
N GLU A 119 20.60 23.29 -5.62
CA GLU A 119 21.89 22.62 -5.64
C GLU A 119 21.82 21.33 -4.82
N THR A 120 22.20 20.21 -5.43
CA THR A 120 22.10 18.88 -4.84
C THR A 120 23.45 18.18 -4.80
N THR A 121 23.76 17.56 -3.67
CA THR A 121 24.88 16.62 -3.52
C THR A 121 24.32 15.23 -3.28
N GLU A 122 24.70 14.27 -4.13
CA GLU A 122 24.36 12.87 -3.94
C GLU A 122 25.35 12.20 -2.98
N VAL A 123 24.83 11.51 -1.97
CA VAL A 123 25.61 10.77 -0.97
C VAL A 123 25.00 9.37 -0.83
N GLY A 124 25.37 8.47 -1.74
CA GLY A 124 24.84 7.09 -1.76
C GLY A 124 23.34 7.07 -2.08
N GLU A 125 22.52 6.55 -1.17
CA GLU A 125 21.05 6.50 -1.33
C GLU A 125 20.35 7.76 -0.78
N ARG A 126 21.08 8.87 -0.68
CA ARG A 126 20.58 10.14 -0.14
C ARG A 126 20.93 11.28 -1.07
N ILE A 127 20.02 12.23 -1.21
CA ILE A 127 20.26 13.50 -1.89
C ILE A 127 20.14 14.61 -0.85
N VAL A 128 21.24 15.33 -0.66
CA VAL A 128 21.29 16.50 0.22
C VAL A 128 21.16 17.74 -0.65
N VAL A 129 20.15 18.56 -0.37
CA VAL A 129 19.84 19.79 -1.08
C VAL A 129 20.33 20.97 -0.23
N THR A 130 21.32 21.72 -0.70
CA THR A 130 21.98 22.77 0.10
C THR A 130 21.03 23.95 0.40
N SER A 131 20.17 24.30 -0.55
CA SER A 131 19.09 25.28 -0.39
C SER A 131 17.86 24.68 -1.07
N PRO A 132 16.83 24.23 -0.31
CA PRO A 132 16.41 24.72 1.02
C PRO A 132 16.78 23.81 2.23
N LYS A 133 17.97 23.20 2.25
CA LYS A 133 18.43 22.29 3.33
C LYS A 133 17.51 21.08 3.54
N LEU A 134 17.24 20.38 2.45
CA LEU A 134 16.46 19.13 2.45
C LEU A 134 17.41 17.93 2.40
N GLU A 135 17.06 16.87 3.11
CA GLU A 135 17.64 15.55 2.94
C GLU A 135 16.55 14.63 2.38
N ILE A 136 16.83 14.01 1.23
CA ILE A 136 15.92 13.07 0.59
C ILE A 136 16.57 11.69 0.69
N GLN A 137 16.01 10.81 1.51
CA GLN A 137 16.41 9.43 1.63
C GLN A 137 15.60 8.56 0.66
N ILE A 138 16.29 7.72 -0.10
CA ILE A 138 15.71 6.82 -1.08
C ILE A 138 15.84 5.39 -0.55
N SER A 139 14.70 4.71 -0.41
CA SER A 139 14.64 3.30 -0.01
C SER A 139 14.06 2.50 -1.16
N THR A 140 14.77 1.47 -1.62
CA THR A 140 14.36 0.69 -2.80
C THR A 140 13.84 -0.68 -2.38
N PHE A 141 12.78 -1.16 -3.04
CA PHE A 141 12.31 -2.53 -2.88
C PHE A 141 12.09 -3.18 -4.25
N SER A 142 13.18 -3.73 -4.78
CA SER A 142 13.30 -4.20 -6.16
C SER A 142 12.28 -5.27 -6.58
N ILE A 143 11.77 -6.06 -5.64
CA ILE A 143 10.80 -7.12 -5.92
C ILE A 143 9.48 -6.54 -6.44
N LEU A 144 9.02 -5.42 -5.88
CA LEU A 144 7.77 -4.77 -6.25
C LEU A 144 7.96 -3.57 -7.17
N ARG A 145 9.22 -3.30 -7.58
CA ARG A 145 9.65 -2.12 -8.34
C ARG A 145 9.07 -0.83 -7.77
N ASN A 146 9.14 -0.71 -6.45
CA ASN A 146 8.75 0.49 -5.74
C ASN A 146 9.96 1.13 -5.06
N VAL A 147 9.92 2.45 -5.03
CA VAL A 147 10.91 3.28 -4.35
C VAL A 147 10.17 4.20 -3.40
N THR A 148 10.59 4.21 -2.15
CA THR A 148 10.06 5.10 -1.12
C THR A 148 11.03 6.25 -0.93
N LEU A 149 10.53 7.46 -1.11
CA LEU A 149 11.22 8.71 -0.83
C LEU A 149 10.77 9.23 0.53
N ASN A 150 11.72 9.51 1.39
CA ASN A 150 11.50 10.21 2.65
C ASN A 150 12.27 11.53 2.61
N VAL A 151 11.57 12.65 2.77
CA VAL A 151 12.15 13.98 2.79
C VAL A 151 12.14 14.50 4.22
N THR A 152 13.31 14.86 4.72
CA THR A 152 13.49 15.48 6.02
C THR A 152 14.09 16.88 5.83
N ILE A 153 13.64 17.84 6.63
CA ILE A 153 14.18 19.20 6.63
C ILE A 153 15.19 19.28 7.78
N SER A 154 16.46 19.57 7.48
CA SER A 154 17.53 19.53 8.49
C SER A 154 17.40 20.60 9.58
N ASP A 155 16.70 21.71 9.31
CA ASP A 155 16.60 22.87 10.22
C ASP A 155 15.31 22.91 11.07
N GLY A 156 14.47 21.87 11.06
CA GLY A 156 13.30 21.77 11.96
C GLY A 156 12.17 22.79 11.71
N HIS A 157 12.29 23.65 10.70
CA HIS A 157 11.21 24.49 10.21
C HIS A 157 10.60 23.87 8.95
N GLU A 158 9.42 23.28 9.10
CA GLU A 158 8.59 22.90 7.96
C GLU A 158 8.29 24.15 7.14
N LEU A 159 8.87 24.24 5.94
CA LEU A 159 8.36 25.10 4.87
C LEU A 159 7.38 24.25 4.07
N PRO A 160 6.08 24.22 4.41
CA PRO A 160 5.11 23.30 3.81
C PRO A 160 5.03 23.39 2.27
N GLY A 161 5.52 24.48 1.66
CA GLY A 161 5.51 24.63 0.20
C GLY A 161 6.66 23.96 -0.57
N GLU A 162 7.83 23.72 0.03
CA GLU A 162 8.97 23.21 -0.75
C GLU A 162 8.86 21.70 -1.02
N VAL A 163 8.33 20.93 -0.06
CA VAL A 163 8.04 19.51 -0.25
C VAL A 163 6.98 19.32 -1.35
N ASP A 164 5.91 20.10 -1.33
CA ASP A 164 4.87 20.04 -2.36
C ASP A 164 5.42 20.39 -3.75
N ARG A 165 6.25 21.45 -3.86
CA ARG A 165 6.92 21.81 -5.13
C ARG A 165 7.83 20.71 -5.65
N LEU A 166 8.56 20.03 -4.77
CA LEU A 166 9.37 18.87 -5.14
C LEU A 166 8.49 17.74 -5.67
N GLY A 167 7.39 17.43 -4.99
CA GLY A 167 6.42 16.43 -5.43
C GLY A 167 5.84 16.73 -6.82
N GLU A 168 5.43 17.97 -7.07
CA GLU A 168 4.91 18.41 -8.37
C GLU A 168 5.98 18.42 -9.47
N ALA A 169 7.22 18.81 -9.16
CA ALA A 169 8.33 18.75 -10.10
C ALA A 169 8.66 17.29 -10.45
N LEU A 170 8.69 16.41 -9.45
CA LEU A 170 8.96 15.00 -9.62
C LEU A 170 7.87 14.28 -10.41
N ALA A 171 6.58 14.54 -10.10
CA ALA A 171 5.47 13.99 -10.87
C ALA A 171 5.60 14.32 -12.37
N ARG A 172 5.98 15.57 -12.69
CA ARG A 172 6.21 15.99 -14.08
C ARG A 172 7.39 15.30 -14.75
N GLU A 173 8.47 15.02 -14.02
CA GLU A 173 9.61 14.26 -14.55
C GLU A 173 9.23 12.80 -14.80
N LEU A 174 8.44 12.20 -13.92
CA LEU A 174 7.98 10.82 -14.05
C LEU A 174 6.99 10.64 -15.20
N ASP A 175 6.06 11.58 -15.38
CA ASP A 175 5.09 11.54 -16.49
C ASP A 175 5.77 11.69 -17.86
N ALA A 176 6.93 12.35 -17.92
CA ALA A 176 7.69 12.51 -19.16
C ALA A 176 8.44 11.22 -19.55
N GLU A 177 8.65 10.28 -18.63
CA GLU A 177 9.31 9.01 -18.87
C GLU A 177 8.29 7.92 -19.21
N ALA A 178 8.34 7.41 -20.45
CA ALA A 178 7.65 6.19 -20.83
C ALA A 178 8.58 4.99 -20.56
N LEU A 179 8.22 4.15 -19.60
CA LEU A 179 8.89 2.89 -19.31
C LEU A 179 8.21 1.74 -20.05
N LEU A 180 9.00 0.74 -20.44
CA LEU A 180 8.47 -0.49 -21.00
C LEU A 180 7.62 -1.23 -19.95
N PRO A 181 6.51 -1.87 -20.33
CA PRO A 181 5.68 -2.65 -19.42
C PRO A 181 6.52 -3.66 -18.63
N SER A 182 6.38 -3.68 -17.31
CA SER A 182 7.21 -4.54 -16.47
C SER A 182 6.71 -5.99 -16.50
N PRO A 183 7.58 -7.00 -16.70
CA PRO A 183 7.19 -8.41 -16.59
C PRO A 183 6.74 -8.77 -15.17
N THR A 184 7.25 -8.07 -14.15
CA THR A 184 6.82 -8.19 -12.75
C THR A 184 5.34 -7.84 -12.58
N GLY A 185 4.86 -6.78 -13.23
CA GLY A 185 3.46 -6.38 -13.20
C GLY A 185 2.53 -7.50 -13.67
N ALA A 186 2.84 -8.11 -14.82
CA ALA A 186 2.08 -9.25 -15.35
C ALA A 186 2.09 -10.45 -14.39
N GLY A 187 3.25 -10.76 -13.78
CA GLY A 187 3.37 -11.82 -12.79
C GLY A 187 2.48 -11.60 -11.56
N LEU A 188 2.44 -10.38 -11.04
CA LEU A 188 1.60 -10.02 -9.89
C LEU A 188 0.11 -10.07 -10.21
N VAL A 189 -0.30 -9.61 -11.41
CA VAL A 189 -1.68 -9.76 -11.88
C VAL A 189 -2.07 -11.23 -11.95
N MET A 190 -1.18 -12.09 -12.47
CA MET A 190 -1.41 -13.53 -12.53
C MET A 190 -1.57 -14.15 -11.14
N VAL A 191 -0.67 -13.83 -10.21
CA VAL A 191 -0.75 -14.29 -8.82
C VAL A 191 -2.05 -13.83 -8.15
N GLY A 192 -2.38 -12.54 -8.26
CA GLY A 192 -3.63 -11.99 -7.72
C GLY A 192 -4.86 -12.67 -8.32
N SER A 193 -4.85 -12.94 -9.61
CA SER A 193 -5.95 -13.64 -10.31
C SER A 193 -6.11 -15.08 -9.83
N ILE A 194 -5.01 -15.82 -9.65
CA ILE A 194 -5.02 -17.19 -9.12
C ILE A 194 -5.54 -17.19 -7.68
N LEU A 195 -5.03 -16.29 -6.84
CA LEU A 195 -5.47 -16.15 -5.45
C LEU A 195 -6.95 -15.80 -5.34
N LEU A 196 -7.51 -15.05 -6.29
CA LEU A 196 -8.95 -14.73 -6.32
C LEU A 196 -9.79 -15.89 -6.87
N ALA A 197 -9.26 -16.67 -7.82
CA ALA A 197 -9.97 -17.79 -8.43
C ALA A 197 -10.29 -18.90 -7.42
N VAL A 198 -9.39 -19.15 -6.46
CA VAL A 198 -9.58 -20.17 -5.41
C VAL A 198 -10.84 -19.92 -4.56
N PRO A 199 -10.99 -18.79 -3.84
CA PRO A 199 -12.17 -18.51 -3.04
C PRO A 199 -13.43 -18.38 -3.90
N MET A 200 -13.33 -17.84 -5.12
CA MET A 200 -14.47 -17.75 -6.04
C MET A 200 -14.95 -19.13 -6.52
N GLY A 201 -14.04 -20.05 -6.81
CA GLY A 201 -14.38 -21.43 -7.15
C GLY A 201 -15.05 -22.15 -5.98
N TYR A 202 -14.51 -21.97 -4.77
CA TYR A 202 -15.12 -22.51 -3.55
C TYR A 202 -16.52 -21.94 -3.28
N LEU A 203 -16.70 -20.62 -3.47
CA LEU A 203 -17.98 -19.95 -3.37
C LEU A 203 -18.98 -20.49 -4.40
N ALA A 204 -18.57 -20.62 -5.66
CA ALA A 204 -19.40 -21.14 -6.75
C ALA A 204 -19.91 -22.56 -6.47
N HIS A 205 -19.06 -23.43 -5.92
CA HIS A 205 -19.45 -24.79 -5.53
C HIS A 205 -20.37 -24.87 -4.31
N HIS A 206 -20.49 -23.79 -3.52
CA HIS A 206 -21.28 -23.75 -2.28
C HIS A 206 -22.34 -22.65 -2.28
N VAL A 207 -22.72 -22.12 -3.46
CA VAL A 207 -23.68 -21.01 -3.58
C VAL A 207 -24.98 -21.29 -2.84
N GLU A 208 -25.54 -22.49 -2.98
CA GLU A 208 -26.81 -22.84 -2.31
C GLU A 208 -26.70 -22.75 -0.79
N ALA A 209 -25.59 -23.22 -0.22
CA ALA A 209 -25.36 -23.16 1.23
C ALA A 209 -25.16 -21.72 1.71
N VAL A 210 -24.45 -20.89 0.94
CA VAL A 210 -24.26 -19.47 1.26
C VAL A 210 -25.58 -18.70 1.19
N VAL A 211 -26.38 -18.92 0.14
CA VAL A 211 -27.69 -18.29 -0.02
C VAL A 211 -28.63 -18.66 1.12
N GLU A 212 -28.64 -19.92 1.55
CA GLU A 212 -29.46 -20.37 2.67
C GLU A 212 -29.06 -19.69 3.99
N VAL A 213 -27.75 -19.56 4.27
CA VAL A 213 -27.27 -18.84 5.47
C VAL A 213 -27.61 -17.35 5.40
N VAL A 214 -27.38 -16.69 4.26
CA VAL A 214 -27.74 -15.28 4.06
C VAL A 214 -29.25 -15.09 4.25
N ARG A 215 -30.07 -15.96 3.68
CA ARG A 215 -31.51 -15.93 3.82
C ARG A 215 -31.94 -16.07 5.28
N ARG A 216 -31.31 -16.96 6.05
CA ARG A 216 -31.56 -17.09 7.49
C ARG A 216 -31.18 -15.84 8.27
N ILE A 217 -30.07 -15.19 7.93
CA ILE A 217 -29.64 -13.97 8.64
C ILE A 217 -30.57 -12.79 8.36
N PHE A 218 -31.05 -12.63 7.12
CA PHE A 218 -31.89 -11.49 6.73
C PHE A 218 -33.39 -11.70 6.95
N LEU A 219 -33.86 -12.95 7.06
CA LEU A 219 -35.27 -13.28 7.32
C LEU A 219 -35.54 -13.79 8.74
N ALA A 220 -34.53 -13.82 9.61
CA ALA A 220 -34.67 -13.97 11.06
C ALA A 220 -34.81 -12.58 11.72
#